data_AF-T2JZI4-F1
#
_entry.id   AF-T2JZI4-F1
#
_cell.length_a   1.000
_cell.length_b   1.000
_cell.length_c   1.000
_cell.angle_alpha   90.00
_cell.angle_beta   90.00
_cell.angle_gamma   90.00
#
_symmetry.space_group_name_H-M   'P 1'
#
loop_
_entity.id
_entity.type
_entity.pdbx_description
1 polymer ?
#
loop_
_entity_poly.entity_id
_entity_poly.type
_entity_poly.pdbx_seq_one_letter_code
_entity_poly.pdbx_strand_id
1 'polypeptide(L)'
;MKTYERLPTIHQPKNITISREADRWFISFRIEVESIATDKEVDVVGIDLGVKTLATLSTGEVFEGAYSYKKLSAKLAKLQRELSRKSFGSSNYQKAKLKVQKLHRRIANLRKDTLHKLTSHLSKNHAVNVIEDLNVSGMMANHKLAKAIADMGFYEFRRQLEYKSKLYGSKLVIVDRFYPSSKTCSNCGEKKDSLLLSERVFCCEKCHYQIDRDLNAAKNLEKLGQAMAEVTPVDKSEPTPLDEAGSKIDSSRVIISLKT
;
A
#
# COMPACT_ATOMS: atom_id res chain seq x y z
N MET A 1 6.43 -18.15 -29.11
CA MET A 1 6.54 -17.05 -28.13
C MET A 1 6.84 -17.66 -26.77
N LYS A 2 7.97 -17.32 -26.13
CA LYS A 2 8.33 -17.87 -24.80
C LYS A 2 7.93 -16.85 -23.73
N THR A 3 7.15 -17.24 -22.73
CA THR A 3 6.79 -16.40 -21.58
C THR A 3 7.58 -16.82 -20.35
N TYR A 4 7.73 -15.93 -19.37
CA TYR A 4 8.33 -16.29 -18.07
C TYR A 4 7.35 -17.02 -17.16
N GLU A 5 6.06 -16.73 -17.31
CA GLU A 5 4.95 -17.34 -16.57
C GLU A 5 3.98 -17.96 -17.58
N ARG A 6 3.26 -19.00 -17.15
CA ARG A 6 2.24 -19.61 -18.02
C ARG A 6 1.19 -18.56 -18.36
N LEU A 7 0.77 -18.52 -19.63
CA LEU A 7 -0.38 -17.70 -19.98
C LEU A 7 -1.58 -18.20 -19.15
N PRO A 8 -2.25 -17.32 -18.40
CA PRO A 8 -3.48 -17.69 -17.72
C PRO A 8 -4.47 -18.19 -18.77
N THR A 9 -5.22 -19.23 -18.43
CA THR A 9 -6.30 -19.74 -19.26
C THR A 9 -7.46 -18.74 -19.16
N ILE A 10 -7.34 -17.63 -19.89
CA ILE A 10 -8.33 -16.57 -19.92
C ILE A 10 -9.21 -16.81 -21.15
N HIS A 11 -10.49 -17.04 -20.91
CA HIS A 11 -11.43 -17.24 -22.01
C HIS A 11 -11.82 -15.92 -22.70
N GLN A 12 -11.85 -14.78 -21.98
CA GLN A 12 -12.21 -13.46 -22.54
C GLN A 12 -11.57 -12.28 -21.76
N PRO A 13 -10.41 -11.74 -22.18
CA PRO A 13 -9.86 -10.52 -21.58
C PRO A 13 -10.61 -9.28 -22.05
N LYS A 14 -10.92 -8.36 -21.12
CA LYS A 14 -11.54 -7.07 -21.45
C LYS A 14 -10.59 -6.11 -22.14
N ASN A 15 -9.31 -6.15 -21.76
CA ASN A 15 -8.26 -5.31 -22.33
C ASN A 15 -6.93 -6.05 -22.29
N ILE A 16 -6.14 -5.92 -23.35
CA ILE A 16 -4.77 -6.38 -23.41
C ILE A 16 -3.88 -5.16 -23.65
N THR A 17 -2.94 -4.91 -22.75
CA THR A 17 -1.94 -3.86 -22.91
C THR A 17 -0.56 -4.47 -23.05
N ILE A 18 0.17 -4.10 -24.11
CA ILE A 18 1.58 -4.45 -24.30
C ILE A 18 2.42 -3.25 -23.87
N SER A 19 3.41 -3.49 -23.01
CA SER A 19 4.33 -2.46 -22.55
C SER A 19 5.76 -2.97 -22.55
N ARG A 20 6.72 -2.03 -22.52
CA ARG A 20 8.14 -2.34 -22.39
C ARG A 20 8.73 -1.56 -21.22
N GLU A 21 9.39 -2.26 -20.30
CA GLU A 21 10.16 -1.64 -19.21
C GLU A 21 11.63 -2.06 -19.32
N ALA A 22 12.48 -1.09 -19.66
CA ALA A 22 13.89 -1.30 -19.97
C ALA A 22 14.08 -2.34 -21.11
N ASP A 23 14.67 -3.49 -20.81
CA ASP A 23 14.90 -4.60 -21.74
C ASP A 23 13.82 -5.68 -21.72
N ARG A 24 12.68 -5.47 -21.04
CA ARG A 24 11.64 -6.48 -20.92
C ARG A 24 10.33 -6.02 -21.51
N TRP A 25 9.66 -6.91 -22.23
CA TRP A 25 8.29 -6.73 -22.68
C TRP A 25 7.33 -7.42 -21.71
N PHE A 26 6.19 -6.78 -21.50
CA PHE A 26 5.10 -7.26 -20.68
C PHE A 26 3.82 -7.23 -21.49
N ILE A 27 2.99 -8.25 -21.29
CA ILE A 27 1.59 -8.25 -21.70
C ILE A 27 0.77 -8.28 -20.44
N SER A 28 -0.15 -7.34 -20.30
CA SER A 28 -1.09 -7.34 -19.19
C SER A 28 -2.52 -7.54 -19.67
N PHE A 29 -3.19 -8.50 -19.06
CA PHE A 29 -4.58 -8.83 -19.31
C PHE A 29 -5.43 -8.25 -18.19
N ARG A 30 -6.48 -7.49 -18.54
CA ARG A 30 -7.55 -7.12 -17.62
C ARG A 30 -8.67 -8.14 -17.76
N ILE A 31 -9.04 -8.77 -16.65
CA ILE A 31 -10.09 -9.77 -16.59
C ILE A 31 -11.03 -9.47 -15.43
N GLU A 32 -12.27 -9.93 -15.57
CA GLU A 32 -13.18 -10.04 -14.44
C GLU A 32 -12.77 -11.25 -13.59
N VAL A 33 -12.74 -11.05 -12.29
CA VAL A 33 -12.57 -12.12 -11.31
C VAL A 33 -13.68 -12.01 -10.29
N GLU A 34 -14.14 -13.18 -9.84
CA GLU A 34 -15.02 -13.27 -8.69
C GLU A 34 -14.23 -12.94 -7.42
N SER A 35 -14.92 -12.37 -6.45
CA SER A 35 -14.38 -12.18 -5.11
C SER A 35 -14.11 -13.53 -4.46
N ILE A 36 -12.93 -13.67 -3.85
CA ILE A 36 -12.53 -14.86 -3.09
C ILE A 36 -12.50 -14.46 -1.62
N ALA A 37 -13.65 -14.53 -0.95
CA ALA A 37 -13.72 -14.27 0.48
C ALA A 37 -12.76 -15.20 1.23
N THR A 38 -12.03 -14.65 2.20
CA THR A 38 -11.17 -15.43 3.10
C THR A 38 -11.65 -15.25 4.52
N ASP A 39 -11.43 -16.27 5.35
CA ASP A 39 -11.68 -16.18 6.79
C ASP A 39 -10.83 -15.08 7.41
N LYS A 40 -11.43 -14.30 8.32
CA LYS A 40 -10.79 -13.16 8.97
C LYS A 40 -10.47 -13.53 10.41
N GLU A 41 -9.21 -13.34 10.78
CA GLU A 41 -8.71 -13.59 12.15
C GLU A 41 -8.96 -12.39 13.07
N VAL A 42 -9.09 -11.19 12.49
CA VAL A 42 -9.25 -9.93 13.22
C VAL A 42 -10.43 -9.15 12.65
N ASP A 43 -11.35 -8.70 13.51
CA ASP A 43 -12.56 -7.98 13.08
C ASP A 43 -12.23 -6.58 12.53
N VAL A 44 -11.50 -5.78 13.29
CA VAL A 44 -11.14 -4.41 12.92
C VAL A 44 -9.67 -4.19 13.22
N VAL A 45 -8.94 -3.59 12.29
CA VAL A 45 -7.55 -3.17 12.50
C VAL A 45 -7.35 -1.72 12.09
N GLY A 46 -6.75 -0.95 12.99
CA GLY A 46 -6.26 0.38 12.68
C GLY A 46 -4.84 0.31 12.14
N ILE A 47 -4.55 1.07 11.07
CA ILE A 47 -3.28 1.04 10.36
C ILE A 47 -2.73 2.47 10.31
N ASP A 48 -1.71 2.76 11.12
CA ASP A 48 -0.97 4.02 11.04
C ASP A 48 0.15 3.92 10.02
N LEU A 49 0.18 4.82 9.03
CA LEU A 49 1.14 4.81 7.93
C LEU A 49 2.25 5.84 8.15
N GLY A 50 3.51 5.40 8.08
CA GLY A 50 4.67 6.20 8.45
C GLY A 50 5.80 6.23 7.41
N VAL A 51 6.70 7.20 7.56
CA VAL A 51 7.95 7.27 6.78
C VAL A 51 9.12 6.57 7.46
N LYS A 52 9.04 6.35 8.77
CA LYS A 52 10.05 5.64 9.58
C LYS A 52 9.84 4.14 9.54
N THR A 53 8.59 3.71 9.58
CA THR A 53 8.06 2.35 9.43
C THR A 53 6.88 2.49 8.48
N LEU A 54 6.66 1.54 7.57
CA LEU A 54 5.62 1.68 6.55
C LEU A 54 4.23 1.66 7.18
N ALA A 55 3.99 0.72 8.10
CA ALA A 55 2.72 0.59 8.80
C ALA A 55 2.92 0.08 10.23
N THR A 56 2.13 0.60 11.16
CA THR A 56 1.97 0.07 12.53
C THR A 56 0.50 -0.29 12.73
N LEU A 57 0.23 -1.53 13.15
CA LEU A 57 -1.13 -2.05 13.35
C LEU A 57 -1.58 -1.87 14.80
N SER A 58 -2.89 -1.76 15.02
CA SER A 58 -3.48 -1.74 16.38
C SER A 58 -3.19 -3.02 17.16
N THR A 59 -2.96 -4.13 16.46
CA THR A 59 -2.49 -5.43 16.99
C THR A 59 -1.07 -5.37 17.57
N GLY A 60 -0.29 -4.32 17.28
CA GLY A 60 1.10 -4.15 17.69
C GLY A 60 2.12 -4.58 16.63
N GLU A 61 1.68 -5.17 15.51
CA GLU A 61 2.58 -5.54 14.42
C GLU A 61 3.14 -4.30 13.69
N VAL A 62 4.42 -4.36 13.35
CA VAL A 62 5.11 -3.26 12.65
C VAL A 62 5.69 -3.79 11.34
N PHE A 63 5.37 -3.10 10.25
CA PHE A 63 5.82 -3.44 8.92
C PHE A 63 6.80 -2.39 8.39
N GLU A 64 7.98 -2.86 8.00
CA GLU A 64 9.02 -2.03 7.42
C GLU A 64 8.77 -1.73 5.94
N GLY A 65 9.16 -0.54 5.52
CA GLY A 65 9.20 -0.20 4.10
C GLY A 65 10.31 -0.94 3.36
N ALA A 66 10.25 -0.96 2.03
CA ALA A 66 11.34 -1.55 1.23
C ALA A 66 12.67 -0.78 1.41
N TYR A 67 12.58 0.53 1.66
CA TYR A 67 13.69 1.50 1.62
C TYR A 67 14.53 1.35 0.34
N SER A 68 13.87 0.97 -0.75
CA SER A 68 14.51 0.50 -1.98
C SER A 68 15.31 1.61 -2.65
N TYR A 69 14.75 2.82 -2.69
CA TYR A 69 15.42 4.00 -3.19
C TYR A 69 16.56 4.40 -2.26
N LYS A 70 16.33 4.45 -0.93
CA LYS A 70 17.39 4.77 0.04
C LYS A 70 18.61 3.85 -0.15
N LYS A 71 18.39 2.53 -0.22
CA LYS A 71 19.42 1.49 -0.38
C LYS A 71 20.16 1.57 -1.72
N LEU A 72 19.48 1.96 -2.81
CA LEU A 72 20.05 1.93 -4.17
C LEU A 72 20.39 3.32 -4.73
N SER A 73 20.16 4.39 -3.97
CA SER A 73 20.34 5.78 -4.41
C SER A 73 21.76 6.10 -4.85
N ALA A 74 22.77 5.68 -4.09
CA ALA A 74 24.18 5.91 -4.43
C ALA A 74 24.57 5.22 -5.76
N LYS A 75 24.11 3.97 -5.95
CA LYS A 75 24.32 3.23 -7.19
C LYS A 75 23.60 3.90 -8.37
N LEU A 76 22.38 4.39 -8.15
CA LEU A 76 21.62 5.10 -9.16
C LEU A 76 22.33 6.40 -9.58
N ALA A 77 22.78 7.20 -8.61
CA ALA A 77 23.53 8.43 -8.86
C ALA A 77 24.82 8.16 -9.65
N LYS A 78 25.56 7.09 -9.31
CA LYS A 78 26.75 6.67 -10.07
C LYS A 78 26.40 6.35 -11.53
N LEU A 79 25.38 5.53 -11.77
CA LEU A 79 24.97 5.17 -13.14
C LEU A 79 24.44 6.38 -13.93
N GLN A 80 23.74 7.31 -13.28
CA GLN A 80 23.27 8.55 -13.91
C GLN A 80 24.45 9.45 -14.31
N ARG A 81 25.48 9.56 -13.47
CA ARG A 81 26.72 10.29 -13.79
C ARG A 81 27.52 9.63 -14.91
N GLU A 82 27.58 8.29 -14.94
CA GLU A 82 28.21 7.57 -16.03
C GLU A 82 27.47 7.80 -17.36
N LEU A 83 26.14 7.81 -17.33
CA LEU A 83 25.29 8.09 -18.49
C LEU A 83 25.48 9.52 -19.01
N SER A 84 25.51 10.52 -18.12
CA SER A 84 25.65 11.94 -18.53
C SER A 84 26.97 12.23 -19.23
N ARG A 85 28.00 11.41 -19.00
CA ARG A 85 29.31 11.50 -19.66
C ARG A 85 29.38 10.79 -21.02
N LYS A 86 28.30 10.12 -21.47
CA LYS A 86 28.28 9.43 -22.76
C LYS A 86 27.74 10.33 -23.86
N SER A 87 28.35 10.29 -25.03
CA SER A 87 27.85 10.97 -26.23
C SER A 87 26.45 10.46 -26.57
N PHE A 88 25.48 11.38 -26.62
CA PHE A 88 24.09 11.08 -26.90
C PHE A 88 23.94 10.28 -28.21
N GLY A 89 23.04 9.30 -28.23
CA GLY A 89 22.82 8.44 -29.40
C GLY A 89 23.85 7.32 -29.63
N SER A 90 25.06 7.41 -29.06
CA SER A 90 26.08 6.36 -29.23
C SER A 90 25.67 5.01 -28.65
N SER A 91 26.27 3.91 -29.15
CA SER A 91 26.06 2.55 -28.60
C SER A 91 26.38 2.49 -27.10
N ASN A 92 27.43 3.18 -26.65
CA ASN A 92 27.80 3.26 -25.24
C ASN A 92 26.77 4.03 -24.40
N TYR A 93 26.18 5.10 -24.95
CA TYR A 93 25.07 5.80 -24.32
C TYR A 93 23.85 4.88 -24.15
N GLN A 94 23.45 4.14 -25.18
CA GLN A 94 22.31 3.21 -25.09
C GLN A 94 22.54 2.12 -24.05
N LYS A 95 23.76 1.55 -23.99
CA LYS A 95 24.15 0.58 -22.96
C LYS A 95 24.06 1.17 -21.54
N ALA A 96 24.54 2.40 -21.34
CA ALA A 96 24.47 3.08 -20.05
C ALA A 96 23.02 3.44 -19.65
N LYS A 97 22.23 3.93 -20.60
CA LYS A 97 20.80 4.26 -20.41
C LYS A 97 20.04 3.02 -19.95
N LEU A 98 20.29 1.87 -20.57
CA LEU A 98 19.66 0.62 -20.19
C LEU A 98 20.02 0.19 -18.76
N LYS A 99 21.27 0.39 -18.31
CA LYS A 99 21.67 0.11 -16.90
C LYS A 99 20.86 0.96 -15.91
N VAL A 100 20.70 2.25 -16.20
CA VAL A 100 19.88 3.17 -15.38
C VAL A 100 18.41 2.69 -15.35
N GLN A 101 17.82 2.39 -16.50
CA GLN A 101 16.45 1.89 -16.60
C GLN A 101 16.24 0.57 -15.84
N LYS A 102 17.18 -0.38 -15.94
CA LYS A 102 17.16 -1.64 -15.17
C LYS A 102 17.15 -1.41 -13.67
N LEU A 103 17.94 -0.44 -13.19
CA LEU A 103 18.00 -0.13 -11.76
C LEU A 103 16.72 0.57 -11.27
N HIS A 104 16.16 1.51 -12.04
CA HIS A 104 14.86 2.10 -11.73
C HIS A 104 13.76 1.04 -11.64
N ARG A 105 13.71 0.12 -12.60
CA ARG A 105 12.77 -1.02 -12.56
C ARG A 105 12.95 -1.86 -11.30
N ARG A 106 14.19 -2.17 -10.91
CA ARG A 106 14.48 -2.91 -9.67
C ARG A 106 13.98 -2.19 -8.43
N ILE A 107 14.25 -0.88 -8.31
CA ILE A 107 13.77 -0.06 -7.19
C ILE A 107 12.24 -0.12 -7.12
N ALA A 108 11.56 0.14 -8.25
CA ALA A 108 10.11 0.12 -8.32
C ALA A 108 9.51 -1.24 -7.95
N ASN A 109 10.12 -2.34 -8.41
CA ASN A 109 9.64 -3.69 -8.13
C ASN A 109 9.83 -4.11 -6.67
N LEU A 110 10.94 -3.72 -6.03
CA LEU A 110 11.13 -3.97 -4.60
C LEU A 110 10.06 -3.27 -3.77
N ARG A 111 9.79 -2.00 -4.06
CA ARG A 111 8.71 -1.25 -3.40
C ARG A 111 7.34 -1.91 -3.65
N LYS A 112 7.02 -2.25 -4.90
CA LYS A 112 5.75 -2.92 -5.26
C LYS A 112 5.58 -4.26 -4.54
N ASP A 113 6.63 -5.06 -4.44
CA ASP A 113 6.60 -6.37 -3.76
C ASP A 113 6.27 -6.22 -2.27
N THR A 114 6.94 -5.31 -1.56
CA THR A 114 6.64 -5.01 -0.16
C THR A 114 5.18 -4.58 0.03
N LEU A 115 4.70 -3.65 -0.80
CA LEU A 115 3.31 -3.17 -0.73
C LEU A 115 2.31 -4.29 -1.02
N HIS A 116 2.58 -5.14 -2.01
CA HIS A 116 1.70 -6.25 -2.34
C HIS A 116 1.62 -7.27 -1.21
N LYS A 117 2.74 -7.63 -0.58
CA LYS A 117 2.74 -8.58 0.54
C LYS A 117 1.93 -8.05 1.71
N LEU A 118 2.18 -6.80 2.11
CA LEU A 118 1.46 -6.18 3.22
C LEU A 118 -0.04 -6.05 2.93
N THR A 119 -0.42 -5.46 1.80
CA THR A 119 -1.84 -5.29 1.46
C THR A 119 -2.57 -6.61 1.25
N SER A 120 -1.89 -7.68 0.79
CA SER A 120 -2.48 -9.01 0.74
C SER A 120 -2.70 -9.59 2.13
N HIS A 121 -1.73 -9.46 3.03
CA HIS A 121 -1.87 -9.91 4.41
C HIS A 121 -3.03 -9.19 5.11
N LEU A 122 -3.09 -7.86 4.98
CA LEU A 122 -4.15 -7.03 5.55
C LEU A 122 -5.55 -7.44 5.06
N SER A 123 -5.77 -7.44 3.74
CA SER A 123 -7.08 -7.77 3.17
C SER A 123 -7.50 -9.22 3.39
N LYS A 124 -6.56 -10.16 3.55
CA LYS A 124 -6.89 -11.57 3.80
C LYS A 124 -7.27 -11.83 5.25
N ASN A 125 -6.57 -11.24 6.20
CA ASN A 125 -6.68 -11.64 7.61
C ASN A 125 -7.58 -10.72 8.45
N HIS A 126 -7.92 -9.52 7.96
CA HIS A 126 -8.68 -8.53 8.73
C HIS A 126 -10.01 -8.20 8.04
N ALA A 127 -11.13 -8.21 8.79
CA ALA A 127 -12.45 -7.95 8.22
C ALA A 127 -12.63 -6.47 7.86
N VAL A 128 -12.19 -5.55 8.71
CA VAL A 128 -12.21 -4.10 8.47
C VAL A 128 -10.81 -3.51 8.65
N ASN A 129 -10.31 -2.90 7.58
CA ASN A 129 -9.02 -2.20 7.57
C ASN A 129 -9.27 -0.70 7.65
N VAL A 130 -8.72 -0.02 8.66
CA VAL A 130 -8.94 1.41 8.88
C VAL A 130 -7.63 2.17 8.65
N ILE A 131 -7.62 3.09 7.70
CA ILE A 131 -6.46 3.95 7.38
C ILE A 131 -6.87 5.42 7.42
N GLU A 132 -5.90 6.32 7.60
CA GLU A 132 -6.10 7.75 7.39
C GLU A 132 -6.01 8.15 5.92
N ASP A 133 -6.74 9.21 5.56
CA ASP A 133 -6.58 9.88 4.29
C ASP A 133 -5.31 10.76 4.25
N LEU A 134 -4.17 10.20 3.87
CA LEU A 134 -2.94 10.99 3.75
C LEU A 134 -2.97 11.95 2.54
N ASN A 135 -2.63 13.22 2.76
CA ASN A 135 -2.37 14.19 1.68
C ASN A 135 -1.01 13.93 1.01
N VAL A 136 -0.88 12.83 0.28
CA VAL A 136 0.40 12.38 -0.31
C VAL A 136 1.02 13.43 -1.22
N SER A 137 0.21 14.13 -2.03
CA SER A 137 0.70 15.21 -2.91
C SER A 137 1.26 16.39 -2.11
N GLY A 138 0.56 16.82 -1.06
CA GLY A 138 1.03 17.85 -0.15
C GLY A 138 2.31 17.45 0.60
N MET A 139 2.38 16.20 1.08
CA MET A 139 3.58 15.67 1.74
C MET A 139 4.79 15.65 0.81
N MET A 140 4.56 15.36 -0.48
CA MET A 140 5.61 15.35 -1.51
C MET A 140 6.13 16.74 -1.89
N ALA A 141 5.39 17.83 -1.60
CA ALA A 141 5.87 19.19 -1.82
C ALA A 141 7.06 19.55 -0.90
N ASN A 142 7.21 18.86 0.24
CA ASN A 142 8.37 19.02 1.10
C ASN A 142 9.58 18.24 0.55
N HIS A 143 10.47 18.93 -0.17
CA HIS A 143 11.64 18.33 -0.79
C HIS A 143 12.60 17.60 0.17
N LYS A 144 12.59 17.91 1.48
CA LYS A 144 13.41 17.19 2.48
C LYS A 144 12.90 15.77 2.73
N LEU A 145 11.58 15.58 2.72
CA LEU A 145 10.92 14.29 3.01
C LEU A 145 10.42 13.56 1.76
N ALA A 146 10.28 14.26 0.63
CA ALA A 146 9.70 13.73 -0.61
C ALA A 146 10.31 12.39 -1.04
N LYS A 147 11.64 12.22 -0.91
CA LYS A 147 12.32 10.97 -1.23
C LYS A 147 11.88 9.81 -0.33
N ALA A 148 11.79 10.04 0.97
CA ALA A 148 11.36 9.02 1.94
C ALA A 148 9.89 8.65 1.73
N ILE A 149 9.02 9.65 1.53
CA ILE A 149 7.59 9.46 1.25
C ILE A 149 7.40 8.67 -0.06
N ALA A 150 8.13 9.03 -1.11
CA ALA A 150 8.07 8.32 -2.38
C ALA A 150 8.55 6.86 -2.25
N ASP A 151 9.53 6.58 -1.38
CA ASP A 151 10.01 5.21 -1.15
C ASP A 151 8.98 4.34 -0.40
N MET A 152 8.11 4.96 0.41
CA MET A 152 7.00 4.27 1.07
C MET A 152 5.85 3.95 0.12
N GLY A 153 5.51 4.87 -0.78
CA GLY A 153 4.48 4.62 -1.79
C GLY A 153 3.05 4.56 -1.24
N PHE A 154 2.69 5.45 -0.31
CA PHE A 154 1.37 5.48 0.35
C PHE A 154 0.16 5.48 -0.61
N TYR A 155 0.25 6.21 -1.73
CA TYR A 155 -0.82 6.19 -2.74
C TYR A 155 -1.03 4.77 -3.30
N GLU A 156 0.06 4.10 -3.65
CA GLU A 156 0.01 2.75 -4.19
C GLU A 156 -0.43 1.74 -3.12
N PHE A 157 -0.02 1.93 -1.87
CA PHE A 157 -0.52 1.14 -0.74
C PHE A 157 -2.05 1.21 -0.64
N ARG A 158 -2.63 2.42 -0.58
CA ARG A 158 -4.09 2.62 -0.53
C ARG A 158 -4.78 2.00 -1.73
N ARG A 159 -4.30 2.29 -2.95
CA ARG A 159 -4.86 1.75 -4.19
C ARG A 159 -4.87 0.22 -4.17
N GLN A 160 -3.79 -0.40 -3.68
CA GLN A 160 -3.69 -1.85 -3.59
C GLN A 160 -4.61 -2.44 -2.53
N LEU A 161 -4.66 -1.82 -1.35
CA LEU A 161 -5.52 -2.24 -0.26
C LEU A 161 -7.00 -2.14 -0.67
N GLU A 162 -7.39 -1.08 -1.40
CA GLU A 162 -8.77 -0.90 -1.86
C GLU A 162 -9.24 -2.04 -2.77
N TYR A 163 -8.49 -2.38 -3.82
CA TYR A 163 -8.93 -3.45 -4.72
C TYR A 163 -8.83 -4.83 -4.05
N LYS A 164 -7.83 -5.06 -3.19
CA LYS A 164 -7.67 -6.34 -2.49
C LYS A 164 -8.72 -6.54 -1.43
N SER A 165 -9.17 -5.48 -0.79
CA SER A 165 -10.27 -5.56 0.17
C SER A 165 -11.55 -6.04 -0.51
N LYS A 166 -11.87 -5.47 -1.68
CA LYS A 166 -12.97 -5.98 -2.52
C LYS A 166 -12.73 -7.44 -2.95
N LEU A 167 -11.52 -7.75 -3.41
CA LEU A 167 -11.18 -9.11 -3.88
C LEU A 167 -11.29 -10.18 -2.79
N TYR A 168 -10.90 -9.88 -1.56
CA TYR A 168 -10.85 -10.85 -0.46
C TYR A 168 -12.02 -10.72 0.53
N GLY A 169 -13.03 -9.89 0.21
CA GLY A 169 -14.21 -9.71 1.06
C GLY A 169 -13.92 -8.98 2.38
N SER A 170 -12.91 -8.12 2.44
CA SER A 170 -12.70 -7.20 3.57
C SER A 170 -13.19 -5.79 3.24
N LYS A 171 -13.50 -5.00 4.27
CA LYS A 171 -13.85 -3.59 4.14
C LYS A 171 -12.61 -2.71 4.31
N LEU A 172 -12.54 -1.62 3.56
CA LEU A 172 -11.57 -0.55 3.76
C LEU A 172 -12.34 0.70 4.23
N VAL A 173 -11.99 1.21 5.40
CA VAL A 173 -12.48 2.47 5.95
C VAL A 173 -11.37 3.49 5.85
N ILE A 174 -11.69 4.64 5.29
CA ILE A 174 -10.76 5.75 5.12
C ILE A 174 -11.26 6.89 6.00
N VAL A 175 -10.48 7.18 7.03
CA VAL A 175 -10.78 8.18 8.04
C VAL A 175 -10.31 9.55 7.54
N ASP A 176 -11.07 10.58 7.88
CA ASP A 176 -10.70 11.95 7.57
C ASP A 176 -9.31 12.30 8.12
N ARG A 177 -8.55 13.05 7.32
CA ARG A 177 -7.16 13.41 7.61
C ARG A 177 -6.96 14.33 8.82
N PHE A 178 -8.02 15.00 9.26
CA PHE A 178 -8.01 15.87 10.44
C PHE A 178 -8.41 15.13 11.71
N TYR A 179 -8.77 13.85 11.61
CA TYR A 179 -8.99 13.01 12.78
C TYR A 179 -7.70 12.95 13.63
N PRO A 180 -7.75 13.33 14.91
CA PRO A 180 -6.54 13.48 15.73
C PRO A 180 -6.06 12.13 16.31
N SER A 181 -5.86 11.11 15.47
CA SER A 181 -5.50 9.75 15.92
C SER A 181 -4.24 9.75 16.80
N SER A 182 -3.20 10.46 16.40
CA SER A 182 -1.91 10.50 17.11
C SER A 182 -1.93 11.37 18.36
N LYS A 183 -2.87 12.34 18.44
CA LYS A 183 -3.00 13.28 19.57
C LYS A 183 -4.01 12.83 20.63
N THR A 184 -4.86 11.88 20.31
CA THR A 184 -5.89 11.36 21.22
C THR A 184 -5.32 10.21 22.03
N CYS A 185 -5.57 10.15 23.33
CA CYS A 185 -5.16 9.02 24.14
C CYS A 185 -6.05 7.81 23.83
N SER A 186 -5.45 6.72 23.35
CA SER A 186 -6.17 5.48 23.10
C SER A 186 -6.71 4.81 24.35
N ASN A 187 -6.27 5.20 25.56
CA ASN A 187 -6.81 4.66 26.81
C ASN A 187 -8.05 5.44 27.29
N CYS A 188 -7.94 6.76 27.49
CA CYS A 188 -8.99 7.57 28.13
C CYS A 188 -9.69 8.59 27.20
N GLY A 189 -9.29 8.70 25.92
CA GLY A 189 -9.88 9.63 24.96
C GLY A 189 -9.43 11.08 25.07
N GLU A 190 -8.57 11.43 26.03
CA GLU A 190 -8.07 12.79 26.18
C GLU A 190 -7.25 13.23 24.96
N LYS A 191 -7.53 14.41 24.41
CA LYS A 191 -6.85 14.94 23.23
C LYS A 191 -5.79 15.96 23.64
N LYS A 192 -4.57 15.75 23.19
CA LYS A 192 -3.51 16.77 23.30
C LYS A 192 -3.72 17.91 22.32
N ASP A 193 -3.42 19.13 22.75
CA ASP A 193 -3.39 20.31 21.87
C ASP A 193 -2.24 20.22 20.87
N SER A 194 -1.04 19.91 21.38
CA SER A 194 0.18 19.83 20.59
C SER A 194 0.90 18.49 20.78
N LEU A 195 1.52 18.02 19.70
CA LEU A 195 2.38 16.84 19.69
C LEU A 195 3.38 17.02 18.54
N LEU A 196 4.67 17.02 18.87
CA LEU A 196 5.75 17.19 17.92
C LEU A 196 6.04 15.88 17.18
N LEU A 197 6.48 15.99 15.93
CA LEU A 197 6.86 14.81 15.14
C LEU A 197 8.02 14.01 15.75
N SER A 198 8.88 14.67 16.54
CA SER A 198 10.00 14.07 17.26
C SER A 198 9.58 13.28 18.51
N GLU A 199 8.40 13.53 19.05
CA GLU A 199 7.86 12.74 20.16
C GLU A 199 7.45 11.37 19.62
N ARG A 200 8.07 10.33 20.15
CA ARG A 200 7.86 8.93 19.72
C ARG A 200 7.10 8.11 20.75
N VAL A 201 7.09 8.56 22.00
CA VAL A 201 6.25 8.01 23.06
C VAL A 201 5.12 8.99 23.31
N PHE A 202 3.89 8.49 23.28
CA PHE A 202 2.72 9.24 23.71
C PHE A 202 2.56 9.08 25.22
N CYS A 203 2.62 10.18 25.95
CA CYS A 203 2.35 10.23 27.40
C CYS A 203 1.06 11.02 27.65
N CYS A 204 0.02 10.39 28.19
CA CYS A 204 -1.24 11.07 28.52
C CYS A 204 -1.09 11.88 29.82
N GLU A 205 -1.50 13.15 29.81
CA GLU A 205 -1.44 14.01 31.00
C GLU A 205 -2.56 13.71 32.01
N LYS A 206 -3.69 13.15 31.53
CA LYS A 206 -4.87 12.84 32.36
C LYS A 206 -4.83 11.48 33.04
N CYS A 207 -4.49 10.42 32.29
CA CYS A 207 -4.48 9.05 32.80
C CYS A 207 -3.07 8.45 32.95
N HIS A 208 -2.02 9.22 32.64
CA HIS A 208 -0.62 8.82 32.72
C HIS A 208 -0.23 7.60 31.87
N TYR A 209 -1.11 7.16 30.97
CA TYR A 209 -0.83 6.07 30.04
C TYR A 209 0.32 6.43 29.09
N GLN A 210 1.25 5.49 28.91
CA GLN A 210 2.41 5.63 28.03
C GLN A 210 2.43 4.50 27.00
N ILE A 211 2.65 4.87 25.74
CA ILE A 211 2.62 3.94 24.60
C ILE A 211 3.42 4.53 23.43
N ASP A 212 3.91 3.69 22.51
CA ASP A 212 4.43 4.20 21.24
C ASP A 212 3.37 5.04 20.50
N ARG A 213 3.79 6.17 19.92
CA ARG A 213 2.89 7.11 19.28
C ARG A 213 2.13 6.52 18.10
N ASP A 214 2.81 5.74 17.27
CA ASP A 214 2.23 5.17 16.05
C ASP A 214 1.26 4.05 16.44
N LEU A 215 1.58 3.27 17.48
CA LEU A 215 0.64 2.28 18.04
C LEU A 215 -0.59 2.96 18.68
N ASN A 216 -0.41 4.08 19.38
CA ASN A 216 -1.53 4.86 19.91
C ASN A 216 -2.47 5.36 18.79
N ALA A 217 -1.90 5.89 17.71
CA ALA A 217 -2.65 6.31 16.54
C ALA A 217 -3.44 5.14 15.92
N ALA A 218 -2.78 4.00 15.73
CA ALA A 218 -3.41 2.80 15.19
C ALA A 218 -4.59 2.32 16.07
N LYS A 219 -4.44 2.30 17.40
CA LYS A 219 -5.54 1.96 18.32
C LYS A 219 -6.72 2.93 18.26
N ASN A 220 -6.48 4.22 18.05
CA ASN A 220 -7.58 5.19 17.87
C ASN A 220 -8.33 4.97 16.54
N LEU A 221 -7.60 4.63 15.46
CA LEU A 221 -8.22 4.27 14.18
C LEU A 221 -9.09 3.01 14.30
N GLU A 222 -8.60 1.99 15.00
CA GLU A 222 -9.36 0.77 15.29
C GLU A 222 -10.67 1.10 16.03
N LYS A 223 -10.60 1.86 17.13
CA LYS A 223 -11.79 2.28 17.90
C LYS A 223 -12.80 3.04 17.06
N LEU A 224 -12.33 3.95 16.19
CA LEU A 224 -13.20 4.67 15.28
C LEU A 224 -13.85 3.70 14.27
N GLY A 225 -13.09 2.76 13.72
CA GLY A 225 -13.61 1.74 12.82
C GLY A 225 -14.66 0.84 13.46
N GLN A 226 -14.46 0.45 14.72
CA GLN A 226 -15.43 -0.31 15.51
C GLN A 226 -16.73 0.49 15.68
N ALA A 227 -16.65 1.75 16.13
CA ALA A 227 -17.82 2.61 16.27
C ALA A 227 -18.57 2.81 14.94
N MET A 228 -17.85 2.96 13.82
CA MET A 228 -18.48 3.07 12.49
C MET A 228 -19.13 1.76 12.01
N ALA A 229 -18.64 0.60 12.47
CA ALA A 229 -19.24 -0.70 12.16
C ALA A 229 -20.49 -0.98 13.00
N GLU A 230 -20.54 -0.49 14.25
CA GLU A 230 -21.70 -0.64 15.15
C GLU A 230 -22.89 0.25 14.75
N VAL A 231 -22.64 1.42 14.14
CA VAL A 231 -23.69 2.38 13.74
C VAL A 231 -24.37 1.99 12.42
N THR A 232 -23.78 1.09 11.63
CA THR A 232 -24.55 0.38 10.60
C THR A 232 -25.35 -0.71 11.27
N PRO A 233 -26.70 -0.64 11.34
CA PRO A 233 -27.47 -1.76 11.83
C PRO A 233 -27.09 -2.97 10.98
N VAL A 234 -26.58 -4.01 11.63
CA VAL A 234 -26.61 -5.34 11.05
C VAL A 234 -28.08 -5.65 10.91
N ASP A 235 -28.64 -5.37 9.73
CA ASP A 235 -29.88 -5.98 9.33
C ASP A 235 -29.59 -7.49 9.35
N LYS A 236 -30.02 -8.14 10.43
CA LYS A 236 -30.19 -9.59 10.46
C LYS A 236 -31.41 -9.90 9.59
N SER A 237 -31.36 -9.54 8.32
CA SER A 237 -32.21 -10.20 7.34
C SER A 237 -31.64 -11.61 7.21
N GLU A 238 -32.53 -12.58 7.43
CA GLU A 238 -32.32 -13.98 7.11
C GLU A 238 -31.63 -14.10 5.73
N PRO A 239 -30.79 -15.12 5.50
CA PRO A 239 -30.15 -15.30 4.21
C PRO A 239 -31.24 -15.41 3.14
N THR A 240 -31.45 -14.30 2.41
CA THR A 240 -32.19 -14.32 1.16
C THR A 240 -31.46 -15.31 0.26
N PRO A 241 -32.16 -16.24 -0.41
CA PRO A 241 -31.54 -17.16 -1.33
C PRO A 241 -30.62 -16.39 -2.25
N LEU A 242 -29.34 -16.80 -2.29
CA LEU A 242 -28.34 -16.24 -3.18
C LEU A 242 -28.89 -16.31 -4.61
N ASP A 243 -29.34 -15.16 -5.12
CA ASP A 243 -29.39 -14.95 -6.56
C ASP A 243 -27.98 -15.20 -7.09
N GLU A 244 -27.86 -16.13 -8.03
CA GLU A 244 -26.62 -16.64 -8.64
C GLU A 244 -25.90 -15.59 -9.50
N ALA A 245 -25.53 -14.46 -8.90
CA ALA A 245 -24.74 -13.42 -9.53
C ALA A 245 -23.59 -13.02 -8.59
N GLY A 246 -22.53 -13.82 -8.59
CA GLY A 246 -21.27 -13.44 -7.95
C GLY A 246 -20.88 -12.03 -8.37
N SER A 247 -20.68 -11.13 -7.41
CA SER A 247 -20.34 -9.74 -7.71
C SER A 247 -19.00 -9.73 -8.47
N LYS A 248 -19.07 -9.47 -9.77
CA LYS A 248 -17.87 -9.46 -10.62
C LYS A 248 -17.08 -8.20 -10.34
N ILE A 249 -15.87 -8.35 -9.82
CA ILE A 249 -14.98 -7.23 -9.56
C ILE A 249 -14.03 -7.10 -10.75
N ASP A 250 -14.09 -5.98 -11.47
CA ASP A 250 -13.11 -5.63 -12.50
C ASP A 250 -11.81 -5.19 -11.83
N SER A 251 -10.91 -6.11 -11.49
CA SER A 251 -9.68 -5.66 -10.82
C SER A 251 -8.41 -6.50 -10.95
N SER A 252 -8.43 -7.69 -11.55
CA SER A 252 -7.16 -8.41 -11.71
C SER A 252 -6.50 -8.05 -13.04
N ARG A 253 -5.34 -7.39 -12.92
CA ARG A 253 -4.40 -7.19 -14.02
C ARG A 253 -3.35 -8.28 -13.94
N VAL A 254 -3.47 -9.33 -14.74
CA VAL A 254 -2.44 -10.37 -14.84
C VAL A 254 -1.34 -9.84 -15.77
N ILE A 255 -0.13 -9.65 -15.25
CA ILE A 255 1.02 -9.14 -16.02
C ILE A 255 1.99 -10.29 -16.29
N ILE A 256 2.25 -10.56 -17.56
CA ILE A 256 3.12 -11.65 -18.00
C ILE A 256 4.32 -11.05 -18.72
N SER A 257 5.52 -11.41 -18.26
CA SER A 257 6.75 -11.01 -18.94
C SER A 257 7.01 -11.95 -20.14
N LEU A 258 7.38 -11.36 -21.26
CA LEU A 258 7.83 -12.09 -22.44
C LEU A 258 9.34 -12.31 -22.37
N LYS A 259 9.79 -13.52 -22.74
CA LYS A 259 11.20 -13.79 -23.05
C LYS A 259 11.43 -13.32 -24.49
N THR A 260 12.16 -12.22 -24.64
CA THR A 260 12.78 -11.82 -25.91
C THR A 260 14.09 -12.54 -26.10
#